data_AF-A0A2K3YNK9-F1
#
_entry.id   AF-A0A2K3YNK9-F1
#
_cell.length_a   1.000
_cell.length_b   1.000
_cell.length_c   1.000
_cell.angle_alpha   90.00
_cell.angle_beta   90.00
_cell.angle_gamma   90.00
#
_symmetry.space_group_name_H-M   'P 1'
#
loop_
_entity.id
_entity.type
_entity.pdbx_description
1 polymer ?
#
loop_
_entity_poly.entity_id
_entity_poly.type
_entity_poly.pdbx_seq_one_letter_code
_entity_poly.pdbx_strand_id
1 'polypeptide(L)' 'MGEQKVKKEPFTLKMLRAKYELTQAQAGAKVGVSADVWHNWEKAKTFPNVPQLQKIEKEFDVTYNDIIFLTNNNG' A
#
# COMPACT_ATOMS: atom_id res chain seq x y z
N MET A 1 5.07 12.43 -30.95
CA MET A 1 4.20 11.79 -29.94
C MET A 1 4.70 12.21 -28.59
N GLY A 2 4.06 13.19 -27.97
CA GLY A 2 4.45 13.65 -26.63
C GLY A 2 3.95 12.62 -25.62
N GLU A 3 4.86 12.08 -24.82
CA GLU A 3 4.51 11.31 -23.63
C GLU A 3 3.71 12.24 -22.70
N GLN A 4 2.39 12.07 -22.68
CA GLN A 4 1.57 12.67 -21.63
C GLN A 4 2.04 12.03 -20.31
N LYS A 5 2.71 12.81 -19.47
CA LYS A 5 2.96 12.45 -18.07
C LYS A 5 1.61 12.38 -17.36
N VAL A 6 0.95 11.23 -17.43
CA VAL A 6 -0.22 10.94 -16.60
C VAL A 6 0.25 11.02 -15.16
N LYS A 7 -0.25 12.00 -14.40
CA LYS A 7 -0.07 12.01 -12.94
C LYS A 7 -0.73 10.73 -12.43
N LYS A 8 0.07 9.73 -12.04
CA LYS A 8 -0.43 8.60 -11.25
C LYS A 8 -0.92 9.15 -9.92
N GLU A 9 -2.21 9.02 -9.64
CA GLU A 9 -2.72 9.29 -8.30
C GLU A 9 -2.16 8.24 -7.33
N PRO A 10 -1.62 8.64 -6.17
CA PRO A 10 -1.04 7.69 -5.22
C PRO A 10 -2.13 6.84 -4.56
N PHE A 11 -1.78 5.59 -4.24
CA PHE A 11 -2.66 4.63 -3.58
C PHE A 11 -2.35 4.53 -2.10
N THR A 12 -3.39 4.57 -1.26
CA THR A 12 -3.26 4.09 0.13
C THR A 12 -3.23 2.57 0.17
N LEU A 13 -2.66 1.96 1.21
CA LEU A 13 -2.71 0.50 1.39
C LEU A 13 -4.14 -0.05 1.43
N LYS A 14 -5.09 0.72 1.97
CA LYS A 14 -6.52 0.37 1.97
C LYS A 14 -7.09 0.31 0.55
N MET A 15 -6.70 1.27 -0.32
CA MET A 15 -7.11 1.27 -1.73
C MET A 15 -6.53 0.08 -2.47
N LEU A 16 -5.24 -0.24 -2.25
CA LEU A 16 -4.61 -1.42 -2.85
C LEU A 16 -5.38 -2.68 -2.46
N ARG A 17 -5.67 -2.86 -1.17
CA ARG A 17 -6.44 -4.00 -0.71
C ARG A 17 -7.85 -4.06 -1.32
N ALA A 18 -8.56 -2.93 -1.36
CA ALA A 18 -9.92 -2.86 -1.89
C ALA A 18 -9.98 -3.13 -3.40
N LYS A 19 -8.99 -2.68 -4.19
CA LYS A 19 -8.87 -2.97 -5.63
C LYS A 19 -8.84 -4.46 -5.94
N TYR A 20 -8.31 -5.26 -5.02
CA TYR A 20 -8.21 -6.72 -5.14
C TYR A 20 -9.27 -7.47 -4.31
N GLU A 21 -10.25 -6.76 -3.76
CA GLU A 21 -11.34 -7.33 -2.94
C GLU A 21 -10.87 -8.15 -1.73
N LEU A 22 -9.71 -7.80 -1.17
CA LEU A 22 -9.09 -8.53 -0.08
C LEU A 22 -9.54 -8.01 1.29
N THR A 23 -9.57 -8.86 2.30
CA THR A 23 -9.62 -8.47 3.73
C THR A 23 -8.23 -8.12 4.25
N GLN A 24 -8.13 -7.41 5.39
CA GLN A 24 -6.82 -7.04 5.98
C GLN A 24 -5.97 -8.29 6.28
N ALA A 25 -6.61 -9.40 6.69
CA ALA A 25 -5.96 -10.68 6.89
C ALA A 25 -5.38 -11.26 5.59
N GLN A 26 -6.14 -11.23 4.49
CA GLN A 26 -5.65 -11.73 3.20
C GLN A 26 -4.52 -10.86 2.64
N ALA A 27 -4.60 -9.53 2.77
CA ALA A 27 -3.54 -8.63 2.33
C ALA A 27 -2.25 -8.81 3.15
N GLY A 28 -2.38 -8.92 4.48
CA GLY A 28 -1.25 -9.23 5.36
C GLY A 28 -0.60 -10.57 4.98
N ALA A 29 -1.41 -11.62 4.77
CA ALA A 29 -0.92 -12.94 4.39
C ALA A 29 -0.12 -12.92 3.07
N LYS A 30 -0.58 -12.17 2.05
CA LYS A 30 0.14 -12.00 0.77
C LYS A 30 1.56 -11.47 0.93
N VAL A 31 1.77 -10.57 1.89
CA VAL A 31 3.09 -9.97 2.13
C VAL A 31 3.81 -10.60 3.34
N GLY A 32 3.25 -11.67 3.92
CA GLY A 32 3.84 -12.44 5.01
C GLY A 32 3.82 -11.72 6.36
N VAL A 33 2.75 -10.97 6.66
CA VAL A 33 2.52 -10.31 7.95
C VAL A 33 1.12 -10.60 8.49
N SER A 34 0.86 -10.28 9.76
CA SER A 34 -0.48 -10.45 10.35
C SER A 34 -1.47 -9.37 9.88
N ALA A 35 -2.76 -9.64 10.08
CA ALA A 35 -3.83 -8.67 9.83
C ALA A 35 -3.61 -7.35 10.61
N ASP A 36 -3.16 -7.44 11.87
CA ASP A 36 -2.88 -6.29 12.72
C ASP A 36 -1.73 -5.43 12.21
N VAL A 37 -0.67 -6.07 11.69
CA VAL A 37 0.46 -5.34 11.09
C VAL A 37 -0.02 -4.57 9.86
N TRP A 38 -0.77 -5.21 8.96
CA TRP A 38 -1.36 -4.53 7.81
C TRP A 38 -2.30 -3.39 8.21
N HIS A 39 -3.16 -3.61 9.21
CA HIS A 39 -4.03 -2.59 9.78
C HIS A 39 -3.26 -1.38 10.33
N ASN A 40 -2.16 -1.63 11.04
CA ASN A 40 -1.31 -0.56 11.58
C ASN A 40 -0.64 0.26 10.47
N TRP A 41 -0.25 -0.37 9.36
CA TRP A 41 0.26 0.34 8.20
C TRP A 41 -0.82 1.18 7.51
N GLU A 42 -2.05 0.67 7.35
CA GLU A 42 -3.18 1.44 6.81
C GLU A 42 -3.48 2.71 7.66
N LYS A 43 -3.14 2.68 8.95
CA LYS A 43 -3.31 3.80 9.90
C LYS A 43 -2.03 4.62 10.15
N ALA A 44 -0.96 4.38 9.39
CA ALA A 44 0.33 5.06 9.57
C ALA A 44 0.93 4.94 10.99
N LYS A 45 0.56 3.90 11.76
CA LYS A 45 1.09 3.68 13.13
C LYS A 45 2.48 3.06 13.12
N THR A 46 2.72 2.18 12.16
CA THR A 46 4.01 1.56 11.86
C THR A 46 4.15 1.49 10.36
N PHE A 47 5.35 1.22 9.86
CA PHE A 47 5.63 1.22 8.42
C PHE A 47 6.34 -0.07 8.01
N PRO A 48 6.11 -0.54 6.78
CA PRO A 48 6.82 -1.70 6.23
C PRO A 48 8.32 -1.42 6.07
N ASN A 49 9.14 -2.43 6.27
CA ASN A 49 10.57 -2.40 5.94
C ASN A 49 10.82 -2.74 4.45
N VAL A 50 12.07 -2.64 4.00
CA VAL A 50 12.45 -2.87 2.59
C VAL A 50 11.96 -4.23 2.05
N PRO A 51 12.17 -5.37 2.73
CA PRO A 51 11.61 -6.65 2.28
C PRO A 51 10.08 -6.68 2.16
N GLN A 52 9.36 -6.00 3.06
CA GLN A 52 7.90 -5.92 3.02
C GLN A 52 7.42 -5.02 1.88
N LEU A 53 8.11 -3.91 1.61
CA LEU A 53 7.83 -3.05 0.48
C LEU A 53 7.96 -3.81 -0.84
N GLN A 54 9.04 -4.57 -1.04
CA GLN A 54 9.23 -5.39 -2.24
C GLN A 54 8.10 -6.40 -2.46
N LYS A 55 7.56 -6.97 -1.37
CA LYS A 55 6.40 -7.86 -1.46
C LYS A 55 5.12 -7.10 -1.82
N ILE A 56 4.90 -5.92 -1.26
CA ILE A 56 3.76 -5.07 -1.61
C ILE A 56 3.81 -4.70 -3.10
N GLU A 57 4.98 -4.27 -3.60
CA GLU A 57 5.17 -3.93 -5.01
C GLU A 57 4.80 -5.11 -5.93
N LYS A 58 5.30 -6.30 -5.59
CA LYS A 58 5.03 -7.53 -6.35
C LYS A 58 3.57 -7.98 -6.30
N GLU A 59 2.95 -7.99 -5.12
CA GLU A 59 1.60 -8.55 -4.92
C GLU A 59 0.49 -7.61 -5.41
N PHE A 60 0.72 -6.31 -5.39
CA PHE A 60 -0.28 -5.29 -5.76
C PHE A 60 0.03 -4.56 -7.07
N ASP A 61 1.09 -4.97 -7.78
CA ASP A 61 1.53 -4.38 -9.06
C ASP A 61 1.63 -2.86 -8.98
N VAL A 62 2.40 -2.39 -8.00
CA VAL A 62 2.64 -0.97 -7.72
C VAL A 62 4.11 -0.72 -7.43
N THR A 63 4.53 0.53 -7.51
CA THR A 63 5.86 0.94 -7.04
C THR A 63 5.75 1.66 -5.69
N TYR A 64 6.80 1.65 -4.87
CA TYR A 64 6.84 2.40 -3.61
C TYR A 64 6.43 3.87 -3.78
N ASN A 65 6.87 4.52 -4.86
CA ASN A 65 6.53 5.91 -5.16
C ASN A 65 5.04 6.14 -5.44
N ASP A 66 4.31 5.07 -5.79
CA ASP A 66 2.86 5.11 -5.99
C ASP A 66 2.09 4.93 -4.67
N ILE A 67 2.74 4.65 -3.53
CA ILE A 67 2.08 4.35 -2.25
C ILE A 67 2.14 5.56 -1.31
N ILE A 68 0.99 6.01 -0.82
CA ILE A 68 0.89 7.02 0.23
C ILE A 68 0.64 6.37 1.60
N PHE A 69 1.62 6.53 2.50
CA PHE A 69 1.54 6.05 3.88
C PHE A 69 1.08 7.12 4.88
N LEU A 70 1.01 8.39 4.46
CA LEU A 70 0.62 9.51 5.33
C LEU A 70 -0.86 9.84 5.10
N THR A 71 -1.65 9.81 6.16
CA THR A 71 -2.98 10.43 6.16
C THR A 71 -2.80 11.90 6.53
N ASN A 72 -3.29 12.84 5.72
CA ASN A 72 -3.27 14.27 6.05
C ASN A 72 -4.07 14.51 7.34
N ASN A 73 -3.39 14.46 8.49
CA ASN A 73 -3.89 15.01 9.75
C ASN A 73 -3.40 16.45 9.83
N ASN A 74 -4.09 17.35 9.13
CA ASN A 74 -4.08 18.75 9.52
C ASN A 74 -4.96 18.84 10.78
N GLY A 75 -4.31 18.85 11.94
CA GLY A 75 -4.94 19.15 13.22
C GLY A 75 -5.43 20.59 13.30
#